data_AF-A0A428T1N7-F1
#
_entry.id   AF-A0A428T1N7-F1
#
_cell.length_a   1.000
_cell.length_b   1.000
_cell.length_c   1.000
_cell.angle_alpha   90.00
_cell.angle_beta   90.00
_cell.angle_gamma   90.00
#
_symmetry.space_group_name_H-M   'P 1'
#
loop_
_entity.id
_entity.type
_entity.pdbx_description
1 polymer ?
#
loop_
_entity_poly.entity_id
_entity_poly.type
_entity_poly.pdbx_seq_one_letter_code
_entity_poly.pdbx_strand_id
1 'polypeptide(L)'
;MASRSFTRPCSAHRVVRQALSQTIRPSHSSIAALRTSSPTLSHAPTQPISCHRAFHEGPSRRKGEEPPAQAPPTNFGDLDILGNTPIPSTSVDVCMYDGFGLNSGATITDGNGALLVDGEVFNWRPWEAKGSMNLTNKKGQFELPPQAFALFDLIWPRPDLLIIGVGPSIMPLAPATRRHLAELGMRVEILDTRNAASQFNLLATERGVSDVAAALIPIGWKDGVGAK
;
A
#
# COMPACT_ATOMS: atom_id res chain seq x y z
N MET A 1 -34.86 22.73 -62.26
CA MET A 1 -33.49 23.11 -61.86
C MET A 1 -33.15 22.31 -60.61
N ALA A 2 -32.74 21.04 -60.64
CA ALA A 2 -31.64 20.39 -61.36
C ALA A 2 -30.27 21.01 -61.04
N SER A 3 -29.52 20.40 -60.11
CA SER A 3 -28.27 19.74 -60.48
C SER A 3 -27.74 18.83 -59.34
N ARG A 4 -27.66 17.53 -59.68
CA ARG A 4 -26.89 16.49 -59.01
C ARG A 4 -25.50 16.44 -59.66
N SER A 5 -24.44 16.17 -58.90
CA SER A 5 -23.16 15.63 -59.38
C SER A 5 -22.15 15.60 -58.22
N PHE A 6 -21.22 14.66 -58.05
CA PHE A 6 -20.94 13.38 -58.69
C PHE A 6 -20.02 12.60 -57.74
N THR A 7 -20.08 11.28 -57.81
CA THR A 7 -19.18 10.31 -57.17
C THR A 7 -17.75 10.39 -57.71
N ARG A 8 -16.75 9.98 -56.92
CA ARG A 8 -15.70 9.04 -57.37
C ARG A 8 -14.89 8.43 -56.20
N PRO A 9 -14.70 7.10 -56.19
CA PRO A 9 -13.77 6.41 -55.29
C PRO A 9 -12.38 6.31 -55.94
N CYS A 10 -11.32 6.20 -55.13
CA CYS A 10 -10.01 5.79 -55.63
C CYS A 10 -9.54 4.52 -54.93
N SER A 11 -9.24 3.53 -55.75
CA SER A 11 -8.89 2.16 -55.43
C SER A 11 -7.37 1.97 -55.35
N ALA A 12 -6.98 1.05 -54.47
CA ALA A 12 -5.87 0.11 -54.56
C ALA A 12 -4.47 0.59 -55.00
N HIS A 13 -3.50 0.41 -54.09
CA HIS A 13 -2.28 -0.30 -54.44
C HIS A 13 -2.00 -1.44 -53.46
N ARG A 14 -2.14 -2.64 -54.01
CA ARG A 14 -1.74 -3.95 -53.49
C ARG A 14 -0.24 -4.09 -53.75
N VAL A 15 0.56 -4.26 -52.71
CA VAL A 15 1.92 -4.83 -52.86
C VAL A 15 1.97 -6.13 -52.09
N VAL A 16 1.98 -7.20 -52.86
CA VAL A 16 2.28 -8.58 -52.45
C VAL A 16 3.80 -8.69 -52.36
N ARG A 17 4.33 -9.11 -51.22
CA ARG A 17 5.60 -9.84 -51.16
C ARG A 17 5.41 -11.07 -50.27
N GLN A 18 5.27 -12.21 -50.96
CA GLN A 18 5.55 -13.56 -50.47
C GLN A 18 7.02 -13.61 -50.04
N ALA A 19 7.31 -14.04 -48.81
CA ALA A 19 7.46 -15.41 -48.32
C ALA A 19 8.94 -15.78 -48.24
N LEU A 20 9.43 -16.00 -47.01
CA LEU A 20 10.36 -17.08 -46.72
C LEU A 20 10.01 -17.64 -45.34
N SER A 21 9.39 -18.81 -45.38
CA SER A 21 9.19 -19.70 -44.26
C SER A 21 10.55 -20.25 -43.82
N GLN A 22 10.92 -20.07 -42.56
CA GLN A 22 11.96 -20.90 -41.93
C GLN A 22 11.48 -21.37 -40.57
N THR A 23 10.94 -22.59 -40.57
CA THR A 23 10.76 -23.46 -39.42
C THR A 23 12.14 -23.91 -38.93
N ILE A 24 12.52 -23.53 -37.71
CA ILE A 24 13.63 -24.15 -36.99
C ILE A 24 13.02 -25.02 -35.89
N ARG A 25 13.09 -26.34 -36.10
CA ARG A 25 12.80 -27.39 -35.12
C ARG A 25 14.09 -27.76 -34.36
N PRO A 26 13.97 -28.42 -33.20
CA PRO A 26 14.95 -28.37 -32.12
C PRO A 26 16.10 -29.36 -32.32
N SER A 27 17.30 -28.98 -31.89
CA SER A 27 18.45 -29.88 -31.77
C SER A 27 18.66 -30.28 -30.31
N HIS A 28 18.36 -31.55 -30.02
CA HIS A 28 18.82 -32.23 -28.82
C HIS A 28 20.35 -32.37 -28.86
N SER A 29 21.02 -32.05 -27.75
CA SER A 29 22.39 -32.49 -27.48
C SER A 29 22.40 -33.01 -26.05
N SER A 30 22.43 -34.33 -25.92
CA SER A 30 22.59 -35.03 -24.65
C SER A 30 24.05 -35.48 -24.49
N ILE A 31 24.43 -35.64 -23.21
CA ILE A 31 25.57 -36.38 -22.66
C ILE A 31 26.88 -35.59 -22.47
N ALA A 32 27.17 -35.25 -21.20
CA ALA A 32 28.25 -35.89 -20.45
C ALA A 32 28.12 -35.57 -18.95
N ALA A 33 27.89 -36.60 -18.16
CA ALA A 33 27.97 -36.57 -16.71
C ALA A 33 29.43 -36.80 -16.28
N LEU A 34 29.92 -36.00 -15.33
CA LEU A 34 31.13 -36.30 -14.56
C LEU A 34 30.77 -36.33 -13.08
N ARG A 35 30.59 -37.55 -12.57
CA ARG A 35 30.87 -37.97 -11.19
C ARG A 35 32.34 -38.41 -11.20
N THR A 36 33.21 -38.13 -10.24
CA THR A 36 33.36 -38.53 -8.81
C THR A 36 34.67 -37.85 -8.37
N SER A 37 34.91 -37.44 -7.12
CA SER A 37 35.15 -38.32 -5.96
C SER A 37 35.34 -37.49 -4.68
N SER A 38 34.88 -38.07 -3.58
CA SER A 38 35.10 -37.66 -2.18
C SER A 38 36.57 -37.75 -1.74
N PRO A 39 36.94 -37.07 -0.65
CA PRO A 39 37.63 -37.77 0.42
C PRO A 39 36.98 -37.55 1.80
N THR A 40 36.92 -38.63 2.57
CA THR A 40 36.44 -38.72 3.94
C THR A 40 37.57 -38.53 4.96
N LEU A 41 37.34 -37.60 5.91
CA LEU A 41 37.52 -37.64 7.38
C LEU A 41 38.76 -38.26 8.07
N SER A 42 39.36 -37.46 8.97
CA SER A 42 39.75 -37.83 10.36
C SER A 42 40.00 -36.55 11.19
N HIS A 43 39.02 -36.09 12.00
CA HIS A 43 39.01 -36.05 13.50
C HIS A 43 40.18 -35.29 14.16
N ALA A 44 40.02 -34.05 14.69
CA ALA A 44 39.34 -33.57 15.93
C ALA A 44 40.35 -33.34 17.10
N PRO A 45 40.08 -32.58 18.20
CA PRO A 45 39.16 -31.44 18.46
C PRO A 45 39.81 -30.26 19.26
N THR A 46 39.07 -29.16 19.48
CA THR A 46 39.13 -28.04 20.51
C THR A 46 39.06 -26.65 19.85
N GLN A 47 38.19 -25.67 20.15
CA GLN A 47 37.12 -25.40 21.11
C GLN A 47 36.10 -24.43 20.46
N PRO A 48 34.85 -24.29 20.95
CA PRO A 48 33.93 -23.25 20.49
C PRO A 48 34.17 -21.91 21.22
N ILE A 49 34.55 -20.86 20.49
CA ILE A 49 34.42 -19.48 20.98
C ILE A 49 32.95 -19.10 20.82
N SER A 50 32.22 -19.17 21.93
CA SER A 50 30.91 -18.57 22.09
C SER A 50 31.06 -17.05 22.20
N CYS A 51 30.72 -16.31 21.16
CA CYS A 51 30.46 -14.87 21.29
C CYS A 51 29.00 -14.68 21.74
N HIS A 52 28.76 -14.91 23.02
CA HIS A 52 27.57 -14.41 23.68
C HIS A 52 27.55 -12.88 23.53
N ARG A 53 26.52 -12.39 22.86
CA ARG A 53 26.12 -10.98 22.87
C ARG A 53 25.98 -10.57 24.33
N ALA A 54 26.87 -9.71 24.81
CA ALA A 54 26.81 -9.15 26.15
C ALA A 54 25.48 -8.42 26.30
N PHE A 55 24.61 -8.94 27.15
CA PHE A 55 23.54 -8.13 27.72
C PHE A 55 24.22 -7.00 28.50
N HIS A 56 23.81 -5.76 28.26
CA HIS A 56 24.22 -4.64 29.10
C HIS A 56 23.71 -4.91 30.53
N GLU A 57 24.61 -5.31 31.43
CA GLU A 57 24.37 -5.23 32.86
C GLU A 57 24.22 -3.75 33.22
N GLY A 58 23.02 -3.37 33.69
CA GLY A 58 22.84 -2.11 34.39
C GLY A 58 23.74 -2.04 35.62
N PRO A 59 24.04 -0.83 36.13
CA PRO A 59 24.98 -0.67 37.24
C PRO A 59 24.54 -1.50 38.46
N SER A 60 25.47 -2.34 38.93
CA SER A 60 25.35 -3.15 40.14
C SER A 60 24.96 -2.27 41.33
N ARG A 61 23.76 -2.52 41.90
CA ARG A 61 23.28 -1.89 43.13
C ARG A 61 24.28 -2.16 44.25
N ARG A 62 24.73 -1.08 44.90
CA ARG A 62 25.59 -1.17 46.09
C ARG A 62 24.85 -1.95 47.19
N LYS A 63 25.57 -2.87 47.82
CA LYS A 63 25.16 -3.68 48.96
C LYS A 63 24.76 -2.74 50.12
N GLY A 64 23.46 -2.55 50.33
CA GLY A 64 22.93 -1.68 51.37
C GLY A 64 21.45 -1.31 51.25
N GLU A 65 20.81 -1.51 50.10
CA GLU A 65 19.37 -1.30 49.94
C GLU A 65 18.62 -2.63 50.02
N GLU A 66 17.77 -2.77 51.03
CA GLU A 66 16.79 -3.85 51.10
C GLU A 66 15.90 -3.82 49.84
N PRO A 67 15.67 -4.96 49.17
CA PRO A 67 14.70 -5.02 48.08
C PRO A 67 13.35 -4.56 48.65
N PRO A 68 12.65 -3.59 48.03
CA PRO A 68 11.33 -3.21 48.49
C PRO A 68 10.45 -4.48 48.47
N ALA A 69 9.74 -4.73 49.57
CA ALA A 69 8.95 -5.95 49.77
C ALA A 69 7.85 -6.16 48.69
N GLN A 70 7.54 -5.11 47.94
CA GLN A 70 6.69 -5.14 46.77
C GLN A 70 7.35 -4.30 45.67
N ALA A 71 7.30 -4.77 44.42
CA ALA A 71 7.59 -3.91 43.28
C ALA A 71 6.69 -2.68 43.40
N PRO A 72 7.22 -1.44 43.28
CA PRO A 72 6.37 -0.26 43.31
C PRO A 72 5.26 -0.47 42.28
N PRO A 73 3.98 -0.25 42.64
CA PRO A 73 2.88 -0.50 41.75
C PRO A 73 3.13 0.29 40.46
N THR A 74 3.29 -0.43 39.35
CA THR A 74 3.45 0.17 38.02
C THR A 74 2.20 0.99 37.78
N ASN A 75 2.31 2.31 37.92
CA ASN A 75 1.23 3.22 37.61
C ASN A 75 1.09 3.20 36.09
N PHE A 76 0.01 2.58 35.59
CA PHE A 76 -0.25 2.45 34.15
C PHE A 76 -0.40 3.81 33.46
N GLY A 77 -0.66 4.89 34.20
CA GLY A 77 -0.64 6.26 33.68
C GLY A 77 0.77 6.78 33.37
N ASP A 78 1.81 6.27 34.04
CA ASP A 78 3.21 6.68 33.83
C ASP A 78 3.87 5.94 32.65
N LEU A 79 3.16 4.96 32.07
CA LEU A 79 3.56 4.24 30.85
C LEU A 79 2.88 4.77 29.59
N ASP A 80 2.06 5.83 29.70
CA ASP A 80 1.45 6.49 28.55
C ASP A 80 2.46 7.44 27.89
N ILE A 81 3.43 6.84 27.19
CA ILE A 81 4.49 7.55 26.45
C ILE A 81 3.90 8.40 25.30
N LEU A 82 2.63 8.17 24.92
CA LEU A 82 1.92 8.89 23.86
C LEU A 82 0.88 9.89 24.39
N GLY A 83 0.73 10.03 25.71
CA GLY A 83 -0.27 10.91 26.30
C GLY A 83 -0.09 12.40 25.97
N ASN A 84 1.09 12.80 25.48
CA ASN A 84 1.44 14.17 25.13
C ASN A 84 1.55 14.43 23.61
N THR A 85 1.27 13.42 22.78
CA THR A 85 1.09 13.64 21.34
C THR A 85 -0.32 14.19 21.09
N PRO A 86 -0.47 15.36 20.43
CA PRO A 86 -1.79 15.88 20.13
C PRO A 86 -2.53 14.88 19.23
N ILE A 87 -3.72 14.46 19.65
CA ILE A 87 -4.57 13.60 18.83
C ILE A 87 -4.85 14.36 17.53
N PRO A 88 -4.55 13.79 16.36
CA PRO A 88 -4.77 14.49 15.12
C PRO A 88 -6.27 14.72 14.94
N SER A 89 -6.66 15.91 14.48
CA SER A 89 -8.08 16.25 14.20
C SER A 89 -8.66 15.51 12.99
N THR A 90 -7.88 14.58 12.44
CA THR A 90 -8.19 13.74 11.28
C THR A 90 -8.39 12.27 11.63
N SER A 91 -8.44 11.91 12.90
CA SER A 91 -8.76 10.52 13.28
C SER A 91 -10.16 10.17 12.80
N VAL A 92 -10.29 9.00 12.18
CA VAL A 92 -11.57 8.49 11.68
C VAL A 92 -12.27 7.75 12.82
N ASP A 93 -13.40 8.29 13.29
CA ASP A 93 -14.20 7.70 14.37
C ASP A 93 -15.22 6.70 13.83
N VAL A 94 -15.86 7.05 12.70
CA VAL A 94 -16.96 6.26 12.13
C VAL A 94 -16.76 6.07 10.64
N CYS A 95 -16.71 4.81 10.21
CA CYS A 95 -16.88 4.46 8.79
C CYS A 95 -18.38 4.24 8.53
N MET A 96 -19.03 5.23 7.93
CA MET A 96 -20.44 5.17 7.52
C MET A 96 -20.57 4.43 6.19
N TYR A 97 -21.80 4.02 5.84
CA TYR A 97 -22.05 3.31 4.59
C TYR A 97 -21.63 4.15 3.37
N ASP A 98 -21.93 5.43 3.37
CA ASP A 98 -21.67 6.38 2.28
C ASP A 98 -20.58 7.41 2.61
N GLY A 99 -19.80 7.22 3.67
CA GLY A 99 -18.80 8.21 4.06
C GLY A 99 -18.08 7.96 5.39
N PHE A 100 -17.61 9.04 6.01
CA PHE A 100 -16.71 9.01 7.17
C PHE A 100 -17.02 10.11 8.17
N GLY A 101 -16.99 9.78 9.47
CA GLY A 101 -17.06 10.73 10.57
C GLY A 101 -15.70 10.82 11.25
N LEU A 102 -15.23 12.05 11.50
CA LEU A 102 -13.94 12.34 12.11
C LEU A 102 -14.10 12.81 13.56
N ASN A 103 -13.04 12.66 14.36
CA ASN A 103 -13.01 13.12 15.75
C ASN A 103 -13.15 14.63 15.93
N SER A 104 -12.85 15.42 14.89
CA SER A 104 -13.11 16.85 14.85
C SER A 104 -14.60 17.22 14.74
N GLY A 105 -15.48 16.23 14.53
CA GLY A 105 -16.90 16.43 14.25
C GLY A 105 -17.19 16.70 12.76
N ALA A 106 -16.16 16.80 11.92
CA ALA A 106 -16.32 16.88 10.48
C ALA A 106 -16.80 15.55 9.89
N THR A 107 -17.60 15.61 8.84
CA THR A 107 -18.15 14.43 8.16
C THR A 107 -17.95 14.52 6.65
N ILE A 108 -17.64 13.39 6.06
CA ILE A 108 -17.66 13.14 4.62
C ILE A 108 -18.90 12.32 4.34
N THR A 109 -19.74 12.78 3.41
CA THR A 109 -21.03 12.17 3.04
C THR A 109 -21.15 12.03 1.51
N ASP A 110 -22.31 11.62 1.01
CA ASP A 110 -22.65 11.57 -0.43
C ASP A 110 -21.82 10.57 -1.23
N GLY A 111 -21.39 9.48 -0.58
CA GLY A 111 -20.59 8.43 -1.21
C GLY A 111 -19.14 8.85 -1.50
N ASN A 112 -18.69 9.98 -0.95
CA ASN A 112 -17.34 10.48 -1.16
C ASN A 112 -16.32 9.64 -0.38
N GLY A 113 -15.15 9.41 -1.01
CA GLY A 113 -14.00 8.86 -0.30
C GLY A 113 -13.35 9.92 0.59
N ALA A 114 -12.49 9.47 1.50
CA ALA A 114 -11.67 10.33 2.32
C ALA A 114 -10.20 10.20 1.90
N LEU A 115 -9.53 11.33 1.70
CA LEU A 115 -8.08 11.39 1.56
C LEU A 115 -7.53 12.18 2.74
N LEU A 116 -6.82 11.51 3.63
CA LEU A 116 -6.25 12.06 4.86
C LEU A 116 -4.74 12.19 4.68
N VAL A 117 -4.24 13.42 4.73
CA VAL A 117 -2.84 13.76 4.44
C VAL A 117 -2.45 14.98 5.26
N ASP A 118 -1.30 14.91 5.94
CA ASP A 118 -0.71 16.03 6.71
C ASP A 118 -1.66 16.66 7.74
N GLY A 119 -2.53 15.85 8.35
CA GLY A 119 -3.51 16.35 9.32
C GLY A 119 -4.65 17.16 8.70
N GLU A 120 -4.84 17.04 7.39
CA GLU A 120 -6.00 17.53 6.66
C GLU A 120 -6.81 16.38 6.06
N VAL A 121 -8.09 16.63 5.78
CA VAL A 121 -8.99 15.67 5.16
C VAL A 121 -9.68 16.28 3.94
N PHE A 122 -9.63 15.55 2.83
CA PHE A 122 -10.21 15.95 1.55
C PHE A 122 -11.27 14.95 1.09
N ASN A 123 -12.29 15.47 0.42
CA ASN A 123 -13.20 14.63 -0.37
C ASN A 123 -12.43 14.02 -1.55
N TRP A 124 -12.40 12.70 -1.60
CA TRP A 124 -11.65 11.96 -2.59
C TRP A 124 -12.58 11.18 -3.52
N ARG A 125 -12.45 11.44 -4.82
CA ARG A 125 -13.32 10.85 -5.85
C ARG A 125 -12.51 10.26 -7.00
N PRO A 126 -11.76 9.16 -6.75
CA PRO A 126 -10.88 8.59 -7.76
C PRO A 126 -11.63 8.06 -9.00
N TRP A 127 -12.93 7.77 -8.87
CA TRP A 127 -13.80 7.39 -10.00
C TRP A 127 -14.02 8.53 -11.01
N GLU A 128 -13.97 9.79 -10.59
CA GLU A 128 -14.08 10.95 -11.50
C GLU A 128 -12.83 11.03 -12.39
N ALA A 129 -11.64 10.86 -11.80
CA ALA A 129 -10.38 10.78 -12.54
C ALA A 129 -10.32 9.56 -13.46
N LYS A 130 -10.91 8.43 -13.05
CA LYS A 130 -11.02 7.21 -13.86
C LYS A 130 -12.08 7.33 -14.96
N GLY A 131 -13.05 8.23 -14.82
CA GLY A 131 -14.21 8.35 -15.70
C GLY A 131 -15.22 7.21 -15.55
N SER A 132 -15.16 6.42 -14.47
CA SER A 132 -16.11 5.33 -14.23
C SER A 132 -16.20 4.97 -12.75
N MET A 133 -17.39 4.53 -12.31
CA MET A 133 -17.64 4.01 -10.96
C MET A 133 -17.07 2.61 -10.70
N ASN A 134 -16.39 1.99 -11.68
CA ASN A 134 -15.72 0.71 -11.47
C ASN A 134 -14.30 0.99 -10.98
N LEU A 135 -13.99 0.71 -9.72
CA LEU A 135 -12.63 0.87 -9.19
C LEU A 135 -11.78 -0.37 -9.45
N THR A 136 -12.43 -1.49 -9.74
CA THR A 136 -11.78 -2.76 -10.03
C THR A 136 -11.62 -3.00 -11.53
N ASN A 137 -10.57 -3.71 -11.92
CA ASN A 137 -10.36 -4.13 -13.30
C ASN A 137 -10.99 -5.50 -13.59
N LYS A 138 -10.89 -5.97 -14.85
CA LYS A 138 -11.43 -7.27 -15.28
C LYS A 138 -10.84 -8.48 -14.54
N LYS A 139 -9.72 -8.29 -13.83
CA LYS A 139 -9.01 -9.32 -13.05
C LYS A 139 -9.36 -9.26 -11.56
N GLY A 140 -10.28 -8.40 -11.14
CA GLY A 140 -10.63 -8.24 -9.72
C GLY A 140 -9.57 -7.46 -8.92
N GLN A 141 -8.74 -6.64 -9.57
CA GLN A 141 -7.72 -5.83 -8.90
C GLN A 141 -8.14 -4.36 -8.81
N PHE A 142 -7.89 -3.72 -7.67
CA PHE A 142 -8.10 -2.29 -7.49
C PHE A 142 -7.17 -1.51 -8.42
N GLU A 143 -7.73 -0.72 -9.32
CA GLU A 143 -6.97 -0.02 -10.35
C GLU A 143 -7.45 1.41 -10.47
N LEU A 144 -6.56 2.34 -10.16
CA LEU A 144 -6.79 3.77 -10.28
C LEU A 144 -5.75 4.40 -11.23
N PRO A 145 -6.15 5.41 -12.00
CA PRO A 145 -5.23 6.16 -12.82
C PRO A 145 -4.34 7.07 -11.95
N PRO A 146 -3.13 7.45 -12.40
CA PRO A 146 -2.23 8.35 -11.67
C PRO A 146 -2.87 9.64 -11.18
N GLN A 147 -3.79 10.21 -11.96
CA GLN A 147 -4.50 11.45 -11.66
C GLN A 147 -5.31 11.38 -10.36
N ALA A 148 -5.73 10.18 -9.93
CA ALA A 148 -6.41 9.99 -8.66
C ALA A 148 -5.50 10.27 -7.44
N PHE A 149 -4.19 10.27 -7.63
CA PHE A 149 -3.15 10.46 -6.62
C PHE A 149 -2.33 11.73 -6.85
N ALA A 150 -2.75 12.61 -7.76
CA ALA A 150 -2.00 13.80 -8.15
C ALA A 150 -1.69 14.76 -6.99
N LEU A 151 -2.45 14.72 -5.89
CA LEU A 151 -2.13 15.49 -4.68
C LEU A 151 -0.73 15.17 -4.16
N PHE A 152 -0.32 13.89 -4.21
CA PHE A 152 0.99 13.44 -3.73
C PHE A 152 2.17 13.95 -4.57
N ASP A 153 1.91 14.38 -5.82
CA ASP A 153 2.92 15.04 -6.65
C ASP A 153 3.20 16.48 -6.20
N LEU A 154 2.22 17.13 -5.56
CA LEU A 154 2.24 18.56 -5.23
C LEU A 154 2.71 18.85 -3.82
N ILE A 155 2.54 17.90 -2.89
CA ILE A 155 2.89 18.08 -1.48
C ILE A 155 4.36 17.71 -1.19
N TRP A 156 4.98 18.47 -0.29
CA TRP A 156 6.29 18.19 0.27
C TRP A 156 6.30 18.56 1.77
N PRO A 157 6.85 17.72 2.66
CA PRO A 157 7.39 16.39 2.40
C PRO A 157 6.29 15.40 1.98
N ARG A 158 6.66 14.40 1.17
CA ARG A 158 5.70 13.34 0.80
C ARG A 158 5.60 12.32 1.94
N PRO A 159 4.42 11.75 2.19
CA PRO A 159 4.26 10.70 3.19
C PRO A 159 5.03 9.43 2.78
N ASP A 160 5.62 8.75 3.74
CA ASP A 160 6.38 7.51 3.52
C ASP A 160 5.47 6.30 3.30
N LEU A 161 4.28 6.31 3.91
CA LEU A 161 3.31 5.22 3.87
C LEU A 161 1.92 5.73 3.49
N LEU A 162 1.33 5.11 2.47
CA LEU A 162 -0.06 5.30 2.06
C LEU A 162 -0.88 4.05 2.34
N ILE A 163 -1.86 4.17 3.23
CA ILE A 163 -2.85 3.12 3.51
C ILE A 163 -4.06 3.34 2.61
N ILE A 164 -4.45 2.33 1.85
CA ILE A 164 -5.61 2.39 0.95
C ILE A 164 -6.70 1.47 1.48
N GLY A 165 -7.82 2.08 1.87
CA GLY A 165 -9.07 1.40 2.20
C GLY A 165 -9.92 1.22 0.95
N VAL A 166 -10.06 -0.02 0.46
CA VAL A 166 -10.70 -0.31 -0.83
C VAL A 166 -12.21 -0.60 -0.73
N GLY A 167 -12.84 -0.28 0.40
CA GLY A 167 -14.27 -0.45 0.65
C GLY A 167 -14.58 -1.61 1.61
N PRO A 168 -15.62 -2.42 1.36
CA PRO A 168 -16.11 -3.42 2.30
C PRO A 168 -15.19 -4.65 2.48
N SER A 169 -14.38 -4.97 1.48
CA SER A 169 -13.50 -6.14 1.51
C SER A 169 -12.18 -5.84 0.82
N ILE A 170 -11.10 -6.44 1.32
CA ILE A 170 -9.77 -6.28 0.76
C ILE A 170 -9.69 -6.88 -0.66
N MET A 171 -8.99 -6.18 -1.56
CA MET A 171 -8.72 -6.65 -2.92
C MET A 171 -7.29 -6.29 -3.33
N PRO A 172 -6.65 -7.06 -4.22
CA PRO A 172 -5.26 -6.80 -4.63
C PRO A 172 -5.15 -5.51 -5.46
N LEU A 173 -4.09 -4.73 -5.22
CA LEU A 173 -3.78 -3.56 -6.04
C LEU A 173 -3.24 -3.98 -7.42
N ALA A 174 -3.71 -3.32 -8.47
CA ALA A 174 -3.20 -3.52 -9.82
C ALA A 174 -1.71 -3.12 -9.89
N PRO A 175 -0.87 -3.89 -10.62
CA PRO A 175 0.57 -3.60 -10.70
C PRO A 175 0.89 -2.21 -11.26
N ALA A 176 0.07 -1.68 -12.16
CA ALA A 176 0.25 -0.34 -12.74
C ALA A 176 0.13 0.75 -11.67
N THR A 177 -0.95 0.72 -10.88
CA THR A 177 -1.17 1.66 -9.78
C THR A 177 -0.09 1.51 -8.70
N ARG A 178 0.32 0.28 -8.36
CA ARG A 178 1.41 0.04 -7.40
C ARG A 178 2.74 0.64 -7.85
N ARG A 179 3.09 0.49 -9.14
CA ARG A 179 4.32 1.06 -9.70
C ARG A 179 4.32 2.57 -9.62
N HIS A 180 3.23 3.21 -9.99
CA HIS A 180 3.09 4.66 -9.90
C HIS A 180 3.30 5.16 -8.45
N LEU A 181 2.64 4.55 -7.47
CA LEU A 181 2.82 4.94 -6.06
C LEU A 181 4.26 4.71 -5.56
N ALA A 182 4.91 3.64 -6.04
CA ALA A 182 6.32 3.38 -5.72
C ALA A 182 7.28 4.41 -6.37
N GLU A 183 6.98 4.89 -7.58
CA GLU A 183 7.72 5.96 -8.24
C GLU A 183 7.61 7.29 -7.47
N LEU A 184 6.50 7.51 -6.77
CA LEU A 184 6.34 8.66 -5.86
C LEU A 184 7.17 8.53 -4.57
N GLY A 185 7.74 7.35 -4.31
CA GLY A 185 8.54 7.04 -3.12
C GLY A 185 7.73 6.47 -1.96
N MET A 186 6.42 6.22 -2.16
CA MET A 186 5.52 5.81 -1.09
C MET A 186 5.43 4.28 -0.98
N ARG A 187 5.43 3.77 0.25
CA ARG A 187 5.01 2.39 0.54
C ARG A 187 3.49 2.34 0.55
N VAL A 188 2.92 1.23 0.09
CA VAL A 188 1.47 1.09 -0.03
C VAL A 188 0.99 -0.13 0.74
N GLU A 189 -0.02 0.10 1.57
CA GLU A 189 -0.75 -0.95 2.29
C GLU A 189 -2.21 -0.97 1.85
N ILE A 190 -2.74 -2.16 1.58
CA ILE A 190 -4.11 -2.32 1.10
C ILE A 190 -4.90 -3.08 2.13
N LEU A 191 -6.03 -2.50 2.56
CA LEU A 191 -6.95 -3.12 3.51
C LEU A 191 -8.40 -2.81 3.10
N ASP A 192 -9.35 -3.51 3.71
CA ASP A 192 -10.72 -3.02 3.79
C ASP A 192 -10.77 -1.73 4.61
N THR A 193 -11.76 -0.89 4.33
CA THR A 193 -11.79 0.50 4.80
C THR A 193 -11.82 0.64 6.31
N ARG A 194 -12.50 -0.27 7.01
CA ARG A 194 -12.58 -0.21 8.48
C ARG A 194 -11.21 -0.43 9.12
N ASN A 195 -10.49 -1.45 8.64
CA ASN A 195 -9.16 -1.76 9.15
C ASN A 195 -8.14 -0.71 8.71
N ALA A 196 -8.25 -0.19 7.48
CA ALA A 196 -7.44 0.92 7.00
C ALA A 196 -7.56 2.17 7.89
N ALA A 197 -8.79 2.55 8.25
CA ALA A 197 -9.05 3.67 9.14
C ALA A 197 -8.42 3.48 10.53
N SER A 198 -8.59 2.30 11.13
CA SER A 198 -7.98 2.00 12.43
C SER A 198 -6.45 2.02 12.39
N GLN A 199 -5.86 1.46 11.33
CA GLN A 199 -4.41 1.47 11.16
C GLN A 199 -3.85 2.87 10.96
N PHE A 200 -4.54 3.70 10.16
CA PHE A 200 -4.17 5.10 9.99
C PHE A 200 -4.19 5.84 11.33
N ASN A 201 -5.26 5.72 12.12
CA ASN A 201 -5.36 6.41 13.42
C ASN A 201 -4.21 6.05 14.35
N LEU A 202 -3.83 4.77 14.40
CA LEU A 202 -2.71 4.29 15.20
C LEU A 202 -1.39 4.90 14.70
N LEU A 203 -1.07 4.74 13.42
CA LEU A 203 0.21 5.18 12.89
C LEU A 203 0.35 6.70 12.82
N ALA A 204 -0.73 7.43 12.55
CA ALA A 204 -0.75 8.88 12.56
C ALA A 204 -0.49 9.45 13.97
N THR A 205 -0.88 8.72 15.01
CA THR A 205 -0.58 9.08 16.41
C THR A 205 0.86 8.72 16.79
N GLU A 206 1.35 7.55 16.35
CA GLU A 206 2.69 7.05 16.71
C GLU A 206 3.84 7.71 15.95
N ARG A 207 3.66 7.95 14.64
CA ARG A 207 4.70 8.47 13.74
C ARG A 207 4.47 9.94 13.36
N GLY A 208 3.26 10.43 13.55
CA GLY A 208 2.83 11.75 13.09
C GLY A 208 2.07 11.69 11.76
N VAL A 209 1.27 12.73 11.53
CA VAL A 209 0.37 12.84 10.36
C VAL A 209 1.08 13.14 9.04
N SER A 210 2.31 13.63 9.08
CA SER A 210 3.09 13.96 7.88
C SER A 210 3.73 12.71 7.25
N ASP A 211 4.00 11.67 8.04
CA ASP A 211 4.67 10.44 7.58
C ASP A 211 3.68 9.42 6.97
N VAL A 212 2.40 9.50 7.36
CA VAL A 212 1.38 8.50 7.02
C VAL A 212 0.17 9.19 6.44
N ALA A 213 -0.27 8.70 5.28
CA ALA A 213 -1.49 9.13 4.61
C ALA A 213 -2.48 7.96 4.48
N ALA A 214 -3.77 8.30 4.35
CA ALA A 214 -4.82 7.31 4.08
C ALA A 214 -5.73 7.75 2.94
N ALA A 215 -6.10 6.82 2.07
CA ALA A 215 -7.05 7.02 0.98
C ALA A 215 -8.15 5.96 1.09
N LEU A 216 -9.35 6.37 1.48
CA LEU A 216 -10.43 5.49 1.93
C LEU A 216 -11.65 5.59 1.01
N ILE A 217 -12.11 4.46 0.52
CA ILE A 217 -13.38 4.30 -0.19
C ILE A 217 -14.47 3.91 0.83
N PRO A 218 -15.70 4.47 0.78
CA PRO A 218 -16.75 4.12 1.74
C PRO A 218 -17.07 2.62 1.77
N ILE A 219 -17.45 2.09 2.94
CA ILE A 219 -17.74 0.65 3.10
C ILE A 219 -18.94 0.19 2.27
N GLY A 220 -19.86 1.10 1.94
CA GLY A 220 -21.03 0.81 1.12
C GLY A 220 -20.75 0.83 -0.39
N TRP A 221 -19.49 0.98 -0.78
CA TRP A 221 -19.11 1.04 -2.19
C TRP A 221 -19.44 -0.24 -2.93
N LYS A 222 -20.12 -0.07 -4.07
CA LYS A 222 -20.38 -1.13 -5.03
C LYS A 222 -19.86 -0.68 -6.39
N ASP A 223 -19.00 -1.49 -7.00
CA ASP A 223 -18.46 -1.19 -8.32
C ASP A 223 -19.56 -0.96 -9.35
N GLY A 224 -19.38 0.09 -10.13
CA GLY A 224 -20.35 0.52 -11.15
C GLY A 224 -21.53 1.33 -10.60
N VAL A 225 -21.73 1.38 -9.28
CA VAL A 225 -22.85 2.10 -8.63
C VAL A 225 -22.36 3.25 -7.74
N GLY A 226 -21.27 3.04 -7.00
CA GLY A 226 -20.80 3.93 -5.94
C GLY A 226 -21.31 3.52 -4.55
N ALA A 227 -21.13 4.39 -3.57
CA ALA A 227 -21.70 4.24 -2.24
C ALA A 227 -22.94 5.15 -2.12
N LYS A 228 -24.10 4.54 -1.82
CA LYS A 228 -25.41 5.21 -1.70
C LYS A 228 -26.15 4.71 -0.49
#